data_AF-A0A524CWZ3-F1
#
_entry.id   AF-A0A524CWZ3-F1
#
_cell.length_a   1.000
_cell.length_b   1.000
_cell.length_c   1.000
_cell.angle_alpha   90.00
_cell.angle_beta   90.00
_cell.angle_gamma   90.00
#
_symmetry.space_group_name_H-M   'P 1'
#
loop_
_entity.id
_entity.type
_entity.pdbx_description
1 polymer ?
#
loop_
_entity_poly.entity_id
_entity_poly.type
_entity_poly.pdbx_seq_one_letter_code
_entity_poly.pdbx_strand_id
1 'polypeptide(L)'
;MTETSTSTTVKRESPAPKLLAFIAMLYIGALAIDYFYFVFPIIHYLWGIILLAIAFAIFLTFELVDLGPLKIPFEWWIMLIFGAILILMAYFFSPGTGFAYEYLPGILLLLAAVIDFVMQKKSYKASKMVALVGAGFTVYECFVLFLSGSPILIVNAVFGLILIILLIILIFDFVDLKILDFSWWVL
;
A
#
# COMPACT_ATOMS: atom_id res chain seq x y z
N MET A 1 9.19 48.92 -14.80
CA MET A 1 8.19 47.83 -14.89
C MET A 1 8.87 46.58 -14.39
N THR A 2 8.51 46.15 -13.18
CA THR A 2 9.13 45.01 -12.50
C THR A 2 8.33 43.77 -12.90
N GLU A 3 8.93 42.89 -13.70
CA GLU A 3 8.34 41.62 -14.06
C GLU A 3 8.39 40.69 -12.84
N THR A 4 7.24 40.51 -12.20
CA THR A 4 7.05 39.51 -11.15
C THR A 4 7.01 38.14 -11.81
N SER A 5 8.14 37.43 -11.85
CA SER A 5 8.19 36.04 -12.29
C SER A 5 7.40 35.18 -11.31
N THR A 6 6.16 34.84 -11.67
CA THR A 6 5.35 33.83 -11.00
C THR A 6 6.06 32.48 -11.18
N SER A 7 6.85 32.07 -10.20
CA SER A 7 7.35 30.71 -10.14
C SER A 7 6.14 29.79 -9.92
N THR A 8 5.66 29.16 -10.98
CA THR A 8 4.81 27.99 -10.88
C THR A 8 5.60 26.92 -10.14
N THR A 9 5.39 26.84 -8.83
CA THR A 9 5.82 25.73 -8.00
C THR A 9 5.10 24.50 -8.53
N VAL A 10 5.77 23.76 -9.43
CA VAL A 10 5.37 22.42 -9.84
C VAL A 10 5.38 21.59 -8.57
N LYS A 11 4.19 21.40 -7.98
CA LYS A 11 3.97 20.53 -6.84
C LYS A 11 4.26 19.12 -7.34
N ARG A 12 5.52 18.67 -7.21
CA ARG A 12 5.90 17.29 -7.48
C ARG A 12 5.12 16.43 -6.51
N GLU A 13 3.98 15.91 -6.95
CA GLU A 13 3.30 14.83 -6.27
C GLU A 13 4.31 13.69 -6.08
N SER A 14 4.45 13.22 -4.85
CA SER A 14 5.35 12.11 -4.59
C SER A 14 4.81 10.87 -5.29
N PRO A 15 5.65 10.11 -6.01
CA PRO A 15 5.22 8.88 -6.67
C PRO A 15 4.84 7.78 -5.68
N ALA A 16 5.11 7.93 -4.37
CA ALA A 16 5.01 6.83 -3.41
C ALA A 16 3.58 6.29 -3.18
N PRO A 17 2.54 7.10 -2.92
CA PRO A 17 1.17 6.58 -2.80
C PRO A 17 0.69 5.90 -4.08
N LYS A 18 0.97 6.53 -5.23
CA LYS A 18 0.59 6.01 -6.55
C LYS A 18 1.31 4.68 -6.84
N LEU A 19 2.60 4.58 -6.54
CA LEU A 19 3.37 3.35 -6.68
C LEU A 19 2.80 2.23 -5.80
N LEU A 20 2.43 2.54 -4.57
CA LEU A 20 1.91 1.53 -3.64
C LEU A 20 0.53 1.03 -4.07
N ALA A 21 -0.35 1.93 -4.47
CA ALA A 21 -1.64 1.57 -5.04
C ALA A 21 -1.46 0.77 -6.35
N PHE A 22 -0.42 1.07 -7.14
CA PHE A 22 -0.11 0.32 -8.36
C PHE A 22 0.35 -1.11 -8.06
N ILE A 23 1.22 -1.30 -7.07
CA ILE A 23 1.63 -2.63 -6.58
C ILE A 23 0.40 -3.39 -6.07
N ALA A 24 -0.47 -2.73 -5.29
CA ALA A 24 -1.71 -3.33 -4.82
C ALA A 24 -2.61 -3.77 -5.98
N MET A 25 -2.78 -2.93 -7.00
CA MET A 25 -3.55 -3.25 -8.21
C MET A 25 -2.99 -4.45 -8.96
N LEU A 26 -1.68 -4.54 -9.16
CA LEU A 26 -1.04 -5.71 -9.77
C LEU A 26 -1.29 -6.98 -8.95
N TYR A 27 -1.20 -6.88 -7.62
CA TYR A 27 -1.46 -8.01 -6.73
C TYR A 27 -2.93 -8.46 -6.77
N ILE A 28 -3.89 -7.51 -6.81
CA ILE A 28 -5.32 -7.81 -7.01
C ILE A 28 -5.52 -8.54 -8.33
N GLY A 29 -4.85 -8.09 -9.40
CA GLY A 29 -4.90 -8.77 -10.71
C GLY A 29 -4.36 -10.21 -10.64
N ALA A 30 -3.24 -10.42 -9.96
CA ALA A 30 -2.66 -11.75 -9.76
C ALA A 30 -3.60 -12.66 -8.95
N LEU A 31 -4.17 -12.17 -7.85
CA LEU A 31 -5.17 -12.91 -7.07
C LEU A 31 -6.40 -13.23 -7.90
N ALA A 32 -6.90 -12.27 -8.68
CA ALA A 32 -8.05 -12.48 -9.52
C ALA A 32 -7.82 -13.62 -10.52
N ILE A 33 -6.62 -13.67 -11.12
CA ILE A 33 -6.18 -14.77 -11.99
C ILE A 33 -6.17 -16.10 -11.23
N ASP A 34 -5.64 -16.12 -10.00
CA ASP A 34 -5.58 -17.33 -9.16
C ASP A 34 -6.97 -17.91 -8.86
N TYR A 35 -7.96 -17.05 -8.62
CA TYR A 35 -9.36 -17.49 -8.45
C TYR A 35 -9.95 -18.21 -9.67
N PHE A 36 -9.44 -18.00 -10.89
CA PHE A 36 -9.86 -18.76 -12.07
C PHE A 36 -9.22 -20.16 -12.15
N TYR A 37 -8.13 -20.42 -11.42
CA TYR A 37 -7.47 -21.72 -11.38
C TYR A 37 -8.05 -22.68 -10.34
N PHE A 38 -8.83 -22.18 -9.36
CA PHE A 38 -9.51 -23.02 -8.38
C PHE A 38 -10.62 -23.87 -9.03
N VAL A 39 -10.57 -25.19 -8.80
CA VAL A 39 -11.42 -26.19 -9.50
C VAL A 39 -12.87 -26.25 -8.97
N PHE A 40 -13.24 -25.47 -7.93
CA PHE A 40 -14.59 -25.45 -7.34
C PHE A 40 -14.85 -24.14 -6.57
N PRO A 41 -16.11 -23.79 -6.24
CA PRO A 41 -17.32 -23.68 -7.08
C PRO A 41 -17.39 -22.35 -7.85
N ILE A 42 -18.40 -22.17 -8.72
CA ILE A 42 -18.70 -20.99 -9.57
C ILE A 42 -18.46 -19.63 -8.89
N ILE A 43 -18.64 -19.56 -7.58
CA ILE A 43 -18.40 -18.36 -6.78
C ILE A 43 -16.96 -17.82 -6.93
N HIS A 44 -15.95 -18.67 -7.12
CA HIS A 44 -14.56 -18.26 -7.31
C HIS A 44 -14.39 -17.51 -8.65
N TYR A 45 -15.07 -17.95 -9.71
CA TYR A 45 -15.06 -17.24 -10.99
C TYR A 45 -15.71 -15.87 -10.89
N LEU A 46 -16.84 -15.77 -10.17
CA LEU A 46 -17.48 -14.47 -9.89
C LEU A 46 -16.53 -13.56 -9.11
N TRP A 47 -15.76 -14.10 -8.15
CA TRP A 47 -14.76 -13.32 -7.41
C TRP A 47 -13.59 -12.87 -8.27
N GLY A 48 -13.05 -13.74 -9.12
CA GLY A 48 -12.03 -13.36 -10.09
C GLY A 48 -12.49 -12.18 -10.97
N ILE A 49 -13.74 -12.22 -11.44
CA ILE A 49 -14.32 -11.12 -12.23
C ILE A 49 -14.45 -9.82 -11.41
N ILE A 50 -14.94 -9.91 -10.17
CA ILE A 50 -15.09 -8.73 -9.29
C ILE A 50 -13.72 -8.12 -8.96
N LEU A 51 -12.72 -8.94 -8.65
CA LEU A 51 -11.36 -8.47 -8.37
C LEU A 51 -10.72 -7.84 -9.61
N LEU A 52 -10.92 -8.39 -10.81
CA LEU A 52 -10.50 -7.75 -12.05
C LEU A 52 -11.18 -6.39 -12.25
N ALA A 53 -12.49 -6.28 -11.95
CA ALA A 53 -13.20 -5.02 -12.04
C ALA A 53 -12.66 -3.97 -11.04
N ILE A 54 -12.31 -4.39 -9.81
CA ILE A 54 -11.69 -3.52 -8.81
C ILE A 54 -10.29 -3.09 -9.25
N ALA A 55 -9.45 -4.04 -9.71
CA ALA A 55 -8.11 -3.72 -10.23
C ALA A 55 -8.19 -2.73 -11.39
N PHE A 56 -9.15 -2.92 -12.30
CA PHE A 56 -9.42 -2.00 -13.38
C PHE A 56 -9.87 -0.63 -12.86
N ALA A 57 -10.81 -0.57 -11.90
CA ALA A 57 -11.25 0.69 -11.31
C ALA A 57 -10.09 1.46 -10.64
N ILE A 58 -9.19 0.76 -9.94
CA ILE A 58 -7.98 1.37 -9.38
C ILE A 58 -7.04 1.83 -10.51
N PHE A 59 -6.89 1.05 -11.58
CA PHE A 59 -6.09 1.44 -12.73
C PHE A 59 -6.57 2.75 -13.37
N LEU A 60 -7.89 2.96 -13.45
CA LEU A 60 -8.49 4.22 -13.92
C LEU A 60 -8.09 5.43 -13.07
N THR A 61 -7.72 5.24 -11.80
CA THR A 61 -7.27 6.32 -10.92
C THR A 61 -5.86 6.83 -11.24
N PHE A 62 -5.03 6.05 -11.93
CA PHE A 62 -3.64 6.45 -12.18
C PHE A 62 -3.46 7.44 -13.33
N GLU A 63 -4.53 7.81 -14.03
CA GLU A 63 -4.47 8.73 -15.18
C GLU A 63 -3.46 8.32 -16.26
N LEU A 64 -3.03 7.04 -16.28
CA LEU A 64 -2.05 6.51 -17.24
C LEU A 64 -2.60 6.46 -18.67
N VAL A 65 -3.93 6.35 -18.79
CA VAL A 65 -4.65 6.32 -20.06
C VAL A 65 -5.69 7.43 -20.03
N ASP A 66 -5.64 8.32 -21.02
CA ASP A 66 -6.60 9.42 -21.14
C ASP A 66 -7.94 8.89 -21.67
N LEU A 67 -8.80 8.41 -20.77
CA LEU A 67 -10.09 7.81 -21.10
C LEU A 67 -11.21 8.85 -21.32
N GLY A 68 -10.84 10.10 -21.64
CA GLY A 68 -11.80 11.19 -21.85
C GLY A 68 -12.56 11.51 -20.55
N PRO A 69 -13.91 11.42 -20.52
CA PRO A 69 -14.72 11.86 -19.37
C PRO A 69 -14.71 10.91 -18.17
N LEU A 70 -14.23 9.67 -18.32
CA LEU A 70 -14.32 8.63 -17.29
C LEU A 70 -13.03 8.59 -16.43
N LYS A 71 -12.72 9.70 -15.76
CA LYS A 71 -11.58 9.82 -14.85
C LYS A 71 -12.04 9.72 -13.40
N ILE A 72 -11.51 8.76 -12.67
CA ILE A 72 -11.67 8.68 -11.22
C ILE A 72 -10.45 9.39 -10.62
N PRO A 73 -10.62 10.45 -9.81
CA PRO A 73 -9.47 11.16 -9.26
C PRO A 73 -8.71 10.26 -8.29
N PHE A 74 -7.38 10.40 -8.24
CA PHE A 74 -6.56 9.70 -7.27
C PHE A 74 -6.63 10.43 -5.92
N GLU A 75 -7.48 9.97 -5.01
CA GLU A 75 -7.69 10.59 -3.70
C GLU A 75 -7.57 9.55 -2.57
N TRP A 76 -6.98 9.95 -1.44
CA TRP A 76 -6.83 9.11 -0.24
C TRP A 76 -8.10 8.38 0.19
N TRP A 77 -9.26 9.04 0.15
CA TRP A 77 -10.52 8.45 0.60
C TRP A 77 -11.03 7.37 -0.37
N ILE A 78 -10.74 7.48 -1.67
CA ILE A 78 -11.08 6.46 -2.67
C ILE A 78 -10.26 5.20 -2.41
N MET A 79 -8.95 5.36 -2.22
CA MET A 79 -8.07 4.24 -1.87
C MET A 79 -8.47 3.59 -0.54
N LEU A 80 -8.90 4.40 0.44
CA LEU A 80 -9.34 3.90 1.74
C LEU A 80 -10.60 3.02 1.60
N ILE A 81 -11.57 3.44 0.78
CA ILE A 81 -12.78 2.67 0.50
C ILE A 81 -12.42 1.34 -0.19
N PHE A 82 -11.59 1.37 -1.24
CA PHE A 82 -11.18 0.14 -1.93
C PHE A 82 -10.40 -0.79 -1.01
N GLY A 83 -9.48 -0.27 -0.20
CA GLY A 83 -8.73 -1.05 0.78
C GLY A 83 -9.64 -1.72 1.81
N ALA A 84 -10.61 -0.99 2.36
CA ALA A 84 -11.58 -1.54 3.31
C ALA A 84 -12.48 -2.61 2.67
N ILE A 85 -12.96 -2.38 1.44
CA ILE A 85 -13.74 -3.37 0.68
C ILE A 85 -12.91 -4.66 0.50
N LEU A 86 -11.66 -4.55 0.06
CA LEU A 86 -10.81 -5.73 -0.15
C LEU A 86 -10.54 -6.50 1.15
N ILE A 87 -10.37 -5.83 2.28
CA ILE A 87 -10.21 -6.49 3.59
C ILE A 87 -11.50 -7.21 3.99
N LEU A 88 -12.66 -6.56 3.83
CA LEU A 88 -13.95 -7.20 4.11
C LEU A 88 -14.17 -8.40 3.20
N MET A 89 -13.83 -8.28 1.93
CA MET A 89 -13.93 -9.37 0.97
C MET A 89 -13.02 -10.54 1.33
N ALA A 90 -11.74 -10.27 1.65
CA ALA A 90 -10.83 -11.29 2.14
C ALA A 90 -11.40 -11.98 3.39
N TYR A 91 -12.01 -11.23 4.32
CA TYR A 91 -12.63 -11.82 5.51
C TYR A 91 -13.80 -12.77 5.20
N PHE A 92 -14.72 -12.38 4.32
CA PHE A 92 -15.92 -13.18 4.02
C PHE A 92 -15.67 -14.32 3.03
N PHE A 93 -14.68 -14.19 2.14
CA PHE A 93 -14.49 -15.09 1.01
C PHE A 93 -13.17 -15.90 1.07
N SER A 94 -12.32 -15.63 2.06
CA SER A 94 -11.18 -16.47 2.46
C SER A 94 -11.38 -17.34 3.72
N PRO A 95 -12.59 -17.82 4.10
CA PRO A 95 -12.69 -18.67 5.26
C PRO A 95 -12.13 -20.06 4.92
N GLY A 96 -10.83 -20.27 5.13
CA GLY A 96 -10.22 -21.61 5.16
C GLY A 96 -8.88 -21.79 4.43
N THR A 97 -8.34 -20.79 3.74
CA THR A 97 -7.07 -20.95 3.01
C THR A 97 -5.83 -20.84 3.93
N GLY A 98 -5.98 -20.29 5.14
CA GLY A 98 -4.87 -20.14 6.10
C GLY A 98 -3.76 -19.19 5.62
N PHE A 99 -3.95 -18.55 4.47
CA PHE A 99 -2.98 -17.67 3.85
C PHE A 99 -3.34 -16.23 4.17
N ALA A 100 -2.51 -15.60 5.00
CA ALA A 100 -2.62 -14.18 5.30
C ALA A 100 -2.58 -13.30 4.04
N TYR A 101 -1.98 -13.80 2.95
CA TYR A 101 -1.69 -13.10 1.71
C TYR A 101 -2.90 -12.44 1.03
N GLU A 102 -4.12 -12.89 1.30
CA GLU A 102 -5.33 -12.33 0.69
C GLU A 102 -5.69 -10.93 1.23
N TYR A 103 -5.22 -10.57 2.43
CA TYR A 103 -5.42 -9.23 3.00
C TYR A 103 -4.42 -8.20 2.48
N LEU A 104 -3.28 -8.66 1.94
CA LEU A 104 -2.18 -7.81 1.52
C LEU A 104 -2.58 -6.68 0.56
N PRO A 105 -3.33 -6.90 -0.55
CA PRO A 105 -3.68 -5.82 -1.45
C PRO A 105 -4.55 -4.74 -0.80
N GLY A 106 -5.48 -5.14 0.09
CA GLY A 106 -6.31 -4.20 0.84
C GLY A 106 -5.47 -3.35 1.77
N ILE A 107 -4.49 -3.95 2.44
CA ILE A 107 -3.56 -3.25 3.34
C ILE A 107 -2.65 -2.29 2.57
N LEU A 108 -2.12 -2.70 1.42
CA LEU A 108 -1.31 -1.83 0.57
C LEU A 108 -2.10 -0.59 0.11
N LEU A 109 -3.39 -0.75 -0.22
CA LEU A 109 -4.28 0.37 -0.54
C LEU A 109 -4.57 1.28 0.66
N LEU A 110 -4.79 0.71 1.85
CA LEU A 110 -4.94 1.51 3.08
C LEU A 110 -3.66 2.28 3.40
N LEU A 111 -2.48 1.67 3.23
CA LEU A 111 -1.20 2.36 3.41
C LEU A 111 -1.05 3.48 2.38
N ALA A 112 -1.46 3.26 1.12
CA ALA A 112 -1.39 4.27 0.07
C ALA A 112 -2.28 5.47 0.44
N ALA A 113 -3.50 5.20 0.92
CA ALA A 113 -4.43 6.20 1.44
C ALA A 113 -3.84 6.99 2.61
N VAL A 114 -3.27 6.31 3.60
CA VAL A 114 -2.68 6.96 4.79
C VAL A 114 -1.49 7.83 4.40
N ILE A 115 -0.61 7.35 3.52
CA ILE A 115 0.55 8.13 3.05
C ILE A 115 0.07 9.36 2.30
N ASP A 116 -0.88 9.20 1.37
CA ASP A 116 -1.44 10.31 0.60
C ASP A 116 -2.09 11.36 1.53
N PHE A 117 -2.86 10.93 2.53
CA PHE A 117 -3.44 11.80 3.54
C PHE A 117 -2.38 12.55 4.36
N VAL A 118 -1.33 11.87 4.83
CA VAL A 118 -0.23 12.49 5.59
C VAL A 118 0.52 13.50 4.71
N MET A 119 0.68 13.20 3.43
CA MET A 119 1.36 14.06 2.46
C MET A 119 0.66 15.38 2.19
N GLN A 120 -0.66 15.43 2.36
CA GLN A 120 -1.40 16.69 2.22
C GLN A 120 -0.96 17.74 3.26
N LYS A 121 -0.51 17.29 4.45
CA LYS A 121 -0.05 18.18 5.53
C LYS A 121 1.43 18.52 5.42
N LYS A 122 2.26 17.57 4.96
CA LYS A 122 3.71 17.77 4.84
C LYS A 122 4.28 16.88 3.74
N SER A 123 5.07 17.47 2.84
CA SER A 123 5.83 16.70 1.87
C SER A 123 7.03 16.03 2.55
N TYR A 124 7.20 14.73 2.33
CA TYR A 124 8.34 13.96 2.80
C TYR A 124 9.22 13.54 1.61
N LYS A 125 10.52 13.37 1.86
CA LYS A 125 11.45 12.80 0.87
C LYS A 125 11.04 11.37 0.52
N ALA A 126 11.27 10.95 -0.73
CA ALA A 126 10.93 9.61 -1.21
C ALA A 126 11.51 8.47 -0.34
N SER A 127 12.73 8.62 0.17
CA SER A 127 13.36 7.64 1.07
C SER A 127 12.57 7.40 2.36
N LYS A 128 12.06 8.47 2.98
CA LYS A 128 11.20 8.38 4.18
C LYS A 128 9.87 7.70 3.87
N MET A 129 9.36 7.84 2.65
CA MET A 129 8.12 7.18 2.22
C MET A 129 8.30 5.70 1.99
N VAL A 130 9.37 5.29 1.31
CA VAL A 130 9.68 3.86 1.13
C VAL A 130 9.86 3.19 2.49
N ALA A 131 10.53 3.87 3.44
CA ALA A 131 10.66 3.37 4.79
C ALA A 131 9.29 3.28 5.51
N LEU A 132 8.40 4.25 5.35
CA LEU A 132 7.05 4.19 5.95
C LEU A 132 6.20 3.05 5.37
N VAL A 133 6.30 2.81 4.05
CA VAL A 133 5.67 1.65 3.39
C VAL A 133 6.20 0.34 3.96
N GLY A 134 7.53 0.21 4.08
CA GLY A 134 8.17 -0.96 4.66
C GLY A 134 7.79 -1.18 6.13
N ALA A 135 7.63 -0.10 6.90
CA ALA A 135 7.10 -0.19 8.26
C ALA A 135 5.67 -0.72 8.28
N GLY A 136 4.79 -0.18 7.43
CA GLY A 136 3.40 -0.63 7.33
C GLY A 136 3.28 -2.11 6.95
N PHE A 137 4.08 -2.57 5.98
CA PHE A 137 4.12 -3.97 5.59
C PHE A 137 4.64 -4.87 6.72
N THR A 138 5.73 -4.46 7.38
CA THR A 138 6.28 -5.21 8.52
C THR A 138 5.25 -5.30 9.66
N VAL A 139 4.45 -4.25 9.91
CA VAL A 139 3.40 -4.29 10.95
C VAL A 139 2.39 -5.38 10.63
N TYR A 140 1.94 -5.47 9.37
CA TYR A 140 1.04 -6.50 8.92
C TYR A 140 1.64 -7.91 9.09
N GLU A 141 2.86 -8.14 8.61
CA GLU A 141 3.54 -9.43 8.77
C GLU A 141 3.69 -9.82 10.24
N CYS A 142 4.00 -8.87 11.13
CA CYS A 142 4.04 -9.12 12.57
C CYS A 142 2.68 -9.61 13.08
N PHE A 143 1.57 -8.96 12.71
CA PHE A 143 0.23 -9.41 13.12
C PHE A 143 -0.10 -10.82 12.62
N VAL A 144 0.25 -11.12 11.37
CA VAL A 144 0.09 -12.46 10.78
C VAL A 144 0.86 -13.51 11.59
N LEU A 145 2.12 -13.20 11.90
CA LEU A 145 2.98 -14.09 12.68
C LEU A 145 2.46 -14.28 14.12
N PHE A 146 1.93 -13.23 14.77
CA PHE A 146 1.29 -13.34 16.08
C PHE A 146 0.08 -14.28 16.07
N LEU A 147 -0.75 -14.18 15.02
CA LEU A 147 -1.98 -14.98 14.90
C LEU A 147 -1.73 -16.43 14.47
N SER A 148 -0.51 -16.78 14.05
CA SER A 148 -0.15 -18.13 13.63
C SER A 148 -0.20 -19.19 14.73
N GLY A 149 -0.16 -18.78 16.01
CA GLY A 149 -0.10 -19.69 17.17
C GLY A 149 1.22 -20.45 17.35
N SER A 150 2.19 -20.26 16.45
CA SER A 150 3.50 -20.91 16.51
C SER A 150 4.48 -20.09 17.36
N PRO A 151 5.07 -20.66 18.44
CA PRO A 151 5.96 -19.91 19.34
C PRO A 151 7.14 -19.25 18.62
N ILE A 152 7.73 -19.91 17.62
CA ILE A 152 8.88 -19.36 16.88
C ILE A 152 8.48 -18.19 15.98
N LEU A 153 7.29 -18.25 15.37
CA LEU A 153 6.77 -17.18 14.53
C LEU A 153 6.36 -15.97 15.38
N ILE A 154 5.79 -16.20 16.56
CA ILE A 154 5.49 -15.14 17.53
C ILE A 154 6.77 -14.41 17.95
N VAL A 155 7.86 -15.13 18.21
CA VAL A 155 9.16 -14.50 18.52
C VAL A 155 9.66 -13.65 17.35
N ASN A 156 9.55 -14.14 16.12
CA ASN A 156 9.91 -13.36 14.92
C ASN A 156 9.06 -12.08 14.79
N ALA A 157 7.77 -12.14 15.12
CA ALA A 157 6.89 -10.98 15.13
C ALA A 157 7.36 -9.90 16.12
N VAL A 158 7.81 -10.31 17.31
CA VAL A 158 8.35 -9.38 18.33
C VAL A 158 9.61 -8.69 17.80
N PHE A 159 10.54 -9.42 17.19
CA PHE A 159 11.72 -8.82 16.58
C PHE A 159 11.36 -7.84 15.44
N GLY A 160 10.37 -8.19 14.62
CA GLY A 160 9.85 -7.30 13.58
C GLY A 160 9.31 -5.98 14.15
N LEU A 161 8.54 -6.03 15.24
CA LEU A 161 8.05 -4.83 15.93
C LEU A 161 9.18 -3.94 16.47
N ILE A 162 10.24 -4.54 17.02
CA ILE A 162 11.42 -3.78 17.49
C ILE A 162 12.07 -3.04 16.32
N LEU A 163 12.24 -3.70 15.17
CA LEU A 163 12.79 -3.08 13.97
C LEU A 163 11.90 -1.95 13.44
N ILE A 164 10.58 -2.11 13.48
CA ILE A 164 9.63 -1.05 13.10
C ILE A 164 9.80 0.18 13.99
N ILE A 165 9.90 0.00 15.31
CA ILE A 165 10.08 1.11 16.24
C ILE A 165 11.37 1.87 15.92
N LEU A 166 12.47 1.17 15.69
CA LEU A 166 13.74 1.77 15.29
C LEU A 166 13.62 2.54 13.96
N LEU A 167 12.91 1.97 12.98
CA LEU A 167 12.69 2.59 11.68
C LEU A 167 11.85 3.88 11.80
N ILE A 168 10.78 3.87 12.61
CA ILE A 168 9.92 5.04 12.85
C ILE A 168 10.71 6.15 13.55
N ILE A 169 11.51 5.80 14.56
CA ILE A 169 12.39 6.77 15.25
C ILE A 169 13.33 7.45 14.25
N LEU A 170 13.91 6.66 13.33
CA LEU A 170 14.80 7.16 12.29
C LEU A 170 14.08 8.03 11.25
N ILE A 171 12.88 7.65 10.81
CA ILE A 171 12.10 8.42 9.81
C ILE A 171 11.72 9.80 10.35
N PHE A 172 11.33 9.88 11.63
CA PHE A 172 10.89 11.12 12.24
C PHE A 172 12.02 11.91 12.90
N ASP A 173 13.27 11.47 12.73
CA ASP A 173 14.47 12.08 13.30
C ASP A 173 14.32 12.34 14.82
N PHE A 174 13.55 11.49 15.54
CA PHE A 174 13.34 11.64 16.99
C PHE A 174 14.64 11.44 17.78
N VAL A 175 15.60 10.73 17.19
CA VAL A 175 16.95 10.50 17.73
C VAL A 175 17.96 10.71 16.60
N ASP A 176 18.97 11.54 16.86
CA ASP A 176 20.04 11.88 15.93
C ASP A 176 21.05 10.72 15.85
N LEU A 177 20.67 9.63 15.18
CA LEU A 177 21.53 8.47 14.97
C LEU A 177 22.57 8.79 13.90
N LYS A 178 23.68 9.43 14.30
CA LYS A 178 24.84 9.75 13.45
C LYS A 178 25.44 8.58 12.63
N ILE A 179 24.98 7.35 12.87
CA ILE A 179 25.55 6.11 12.31
C ILE A 179 24.84 5.66 11.03
N LEU A 180 23.60 6.11 10.78
CA LEU A 180 22.80 5.66 9.63
C LEU A 180 22.66 6.80 8.61
N ASP A 181 23.79 7.21 8.05
CA ASP A 181 23.78 8.08 6.87
C ASP A 181 23.42 7.23 5.63
N PHE A 182 22.24 7.45 5.07
CA PHE A 182 21.75 6.75 3.86
C PHE A 182 22.37 7.32 2.57
N SER A 183 23.47 8.08 2.67
CA SER A 183 24.19 8.67 1.55
C SER A 183 24.64 7.66 0.49
N TRP A 184 24.73 6.37 0.83
CA TRP A 184 25.05 5.28 -0.10
C TRP A 184 23.90 4.84 -1.02
N TRP A 185 22.66 5.31 -0.81
CA TRP A 185 21.52 5.07 -1.71
C TRP A 185 21.28 6.21 -2.72
N VAL A 186 22.05 7.30 -2.65
CA VAL A 186 21.98 8.43 -3.57
C VAL A 186 23.19 8.40 -4.48
N LEU A 187 23.16 7.49 -5.46
CA LEU A 187 24.03 7.52 -6.64
C LEU A 187 23.14 7.59 -7.88
#